data_AF-A0A1A8RPB6-F1
#
_entry.id   AF-A0A1A8RPB6-F1
#
_cell.length_a   1.000
_cell.length_b   1.000
_cell.length_c   1.000
_cell.angle_alpha   90.00
_cell.angle_beta   90.00
_cell.angle_gamma   90.00
#
_symmetry.space_group_name_H-M   'P 1'
#
loop_
_entity.id
_entity.type
_entity.pdbx_description
1 polymer ?
#
loop_
_entity_poly.entity_id
_entity_poly.type
_entity_poly.pdbx_seq_one_letter_code
_entity_poly.pdbx_strand_id
1 'polypeptide(L)'
;KGVRERGKSKTHKSSKQEAENTTKKSAATDHRTRENHVMDWDNTRIINTEQQKYKRWIKEAIEIRRSGCGTMNRDDGVYTLECSWDRVIGEEDAGSGGRHRPP
;
A
#
# COMPACT_ATOMS: atom_id res chain seq x y z
N LYS A 1 -34.23 -49.26 9.58
CA LYS A 1 -34.42 -47.80 9.39
C LYS A 1 -33.07 -47.13 9.60
N GLY A 2 -32.41 -46.64 8.56
CA GLY A 2 -31.12 -45.94 8.67
C GLY A 2 -31.26 -44.56 8.04
N VAL A 3 -31.39 -43.52 8.86
CA VAL A 3 -31.33 -42.14 8.38
C VAL A 3 -29.85 -41.77 8.29
N ARG A 4 -29.36 -41.56 7.07
CA ARG A 4 -28.03 -41.06 6.79
C ARG A 4 -28.10 -39.53 6.84
N GLU A 5 -27.66 -38.93 7.94
CA GLU A 5 -27.50 -37.47 8.01
C GLU A 5 -26.36 -37.05 7.06
N ARG A 6 -26.70 -36.24 6.06
CA ARG A 6 -25.72 -35.59 5.20
C ARG A 6 -25.09 -34.45 5.99
N GLY A 7 -23.88 -34.67 6.50
CA GLY A 7 -23.04 -33.61 7.04
C GLY A 7 -22.88 -32.51 5.99
N LYS A 8 -23.26 -31.27 6.36
CA LYS A 8 -23.10 -30.07 5.54
C LYS A 8 -21.60 -29.88 5.28
N SER A 9 -21.14 -30.26 4.08
CA SER A 9 -19.77 -30.05 3.64
C SER A 9 -19.50 -28.55 3.57
N LYS A 10 -18.66 -28.10 4.50
CA LYS A 10 -18.18 -26.73 4.71
C LYS A 10 -17.88 -25.98 3.41
N THR A 11 -18.61 -24.90 3.17
CA THR A 11 -18.25 -23.83 2.23
C THR A 11 -17.09 -23.01 2.79
N HIS A 12 -15.87 -23.55 2.85
CA HIS A 12 -14.71 -22.85 3.41
C HIS A 12 -14.02 -21.92 2.40
N LYS A 13 -14.22 -22.14 1.08
CA LYS A 13 -13.58 -21.33 0.03
C LYS A 13 -14.25 -19.97 -0.18
N SER A 14 -15.59 -19.92 -0.16
CA SER A 14 -16.35 -18.68 -0.33
C SER A 14 -16.04 -17.71 0.82
N SER A 15 -16.05 -18.19 2.07
CA SER A 15 -15.76 -17.34 3.23
C SER A 15 -14.34 -16.77 3.25
N LYS A 16 -13.36 -17.45 2.63
CA LYS A 16 -11.99 -16.96 2.47
C LYS A 16 -11.93 -15.82 1.45
N GLN A 17 -12.59 -15.98 0.29
CA GLN A 17 -12.65 -14.94 -0.74
C GLN A 17 -13.39 -13.68 -0.26
N GLU A 18 -14.49 -13.84 0.46
CA GLU A 18 -15.23 -12.72 1.04
C GLU A 18 -14.38 -11.96 2.09
N ALA A 19 -13.61 -12.69 2.93
CA ALA A 19 -12.69 -12.08 3.89
C ALA A 19 -11.47 -11.40 3.23
N GLU A 20 -10.99 -11.92 2.10
CA GLU A 20 -9.91 -11.32 1.29
C GLU A 20 -10.37 -10.02 0.61
N ASN A 21 -11.65 -9.94 0.24
CA ASN A 21 -12.28 -8.74 -0.34
C ASN A 21 -12.45 -7.61 0.69
N THR A 22 -12.58 -7.94 1.98
CA THR A 22 -12.67 -6.91 3.02
C THR A 22 -11.32 -6.30 3.34
N THR A 23 -11.14 -5.02 2.97
CA THR A 23 -9.97 -4.22 3.36
C THR A 23 -9.86 -4.14 4.87
N LYS A 24 -8.72 -4.56 5.43
CA LYS A 24 -8.50 -4.46 6.88
C LYS A 24 -8.22 -3.03 7.31
N LYS A 25 -8.56 -2.70 8.56
CA LYS A 25 -8.36 -1.35 9.14
C LYS A 25 -6.91 -0.86 9.05
N SER A 26 -5.95 -1.74 9.25
CA SER A 26 -4.51 -1.42 9.15
C SER A 26 -3.99 -1.79 7.76
N ALA A 27 -3.32 -0.84 7.09
CA ALA A 27 -2.67 -1.07 5.80
C ALA A 27 -1.58 -2.15 5.89
N ALA A 28 -0.75 -2.10 6.94
CA ALA A 28 0.29 -3.09 7.19
C ALA A 28 -0.26 -4.51 7.41
N THR A 29 -1.35 -4.64 8.18
CA THR A 29 -1.98 -5.95 8.41
C THR A 29 -2.62 -6.49 7.14
N ASP A 30 -3.27 -5.62 6.37
CA ASP A 30 -3.89 -5.99 5.09
C ASP A 30 -2.85 -6.52 4.11
N HIS A 31 -1.80 -5.74 3.87
CA HIS A 31 -0.69 -6.07 2.98
C HIS A 31 -0.04 -7.41 3.35
N ARG A 32 0.32 -7.59 4.63
CA ARG A 32 0.90 -8.86 5.10
C ARG A 32 0.02 -10.05 4.76
N THR A 33 -1.29 -9.91 4.91
CA THR A 33 -2.21 -11.04 4.69
C THR A 33 -2.60 -11.28 3.24
N ARG A 34 -2.64 -10.23 2.42
CA ARG A 34 -2.98 -10.34 0.99
C ARG A 34 -1.79 -10.83 0.18
N GLU A 35 -0.60 -10.32 0.48
CA GLU A 35 0.61 -10.60 -0.31
C GLU A 35 1.48 -11.69 0.31
N ASN A 36 1.13 -12.18 1.50
CA ASN A 36 1.95 -13.10 2.30
C ASN A 36 3.39 -12.60 2.48
N HIS A 37 3.57 -11.27 2.47
CA HIS A 37 4.85 -10.60 2.51
C HIS A 37 5.28 -10.34 3.96
N VAL A 38 6.56 -10.59 4.26
CA VAL A 38 7.20 -10.17 5.49
C VAL A 38 7.89 -8.84 5.20
N MET A 39 7.48 -7.77 5.88
CA MET A 39 8.15 -6.47 5.74
C MET A 39 9.59 -6.58 6.22
N ASP A 40 10.54 -6.28 5.32
CA ASP A 40 11.96 -6.17 5.64
C ASP A 40 12.20 -4.83 6.33
N TRP A 41 12.19 -4.85 7.67
CA TRP A 41 12.47 -3.68 8.49
C TRP A 41 13.96 -3.36 8.58
N ASP A 42 14.82 -4.36 8.43
CA ASP A 42 16.27 -4.24 8.61
C ASP A 42 16.91 -3.46 7.45
N ASN A 43 16.37 -3.59 6.24
CA ASN A 43 16.81 -2.81 5.07
C ASN A 43 16.00 -1.53 4.83
N THR A 44 15.23 -1.05 5.81
CA THR A 44 14.55 0.24 5.66
C THR A 44 15.51 1.41 5.82
N ARG A 45 15.30 2.47 5.04
CA ARG A 45 16.11 3.70 5.11
C ARG A 45 15.22 4.90 5.38
N ILE A 46 15.61 5.71 6.36
CA ILE A 46 15.00 7.03 6.58
C ILE A 46 15.38 7.93 5.41
N ILE A 47 14.40 8.32 4.60
CA ILE A 47 14.59 9.20 3.45
C ILE A 47 14.79 10.66 3.84
N ASN A 48 14.27 11.08 5.00
CA ASN A 48 14.36 12.45 5.50
C ASN A 48 14.07 12.55 7.00
N THR A 49 14.62 13.57 7.66
CA THR A 49 14.31 13.94 9.05
C THR A 49 13.97 15.43 9.13
N GLU A 50 12.82 15.76 9.70
CA GLU A 50 12.36 17.15 9.85
C GLU A 50 11.83 17.37 11.27
N GLN A 51 12.37 18.38 11.96
CA GLN A 51 12.00 18.73 13.33
C GLN A 51 10.73 19.60 13.36
N GLN A 52 10.52 20.41 12.33
CA GLN A 52 9.35 21.28 12.25
C GLN A 52 8.13 20.50 11.76
N LYS A 53 7.19 20.23 12.67
CA LYS A 53 6.00 19.41 12.43
C LYS A 53 5.25 19.77 11.15
N TYR A 54 5.01 21.06 10.93
CA TYR A 54 4.25 21.54 9.77
C TYR A 54 4.99 21.31 8.45
N LYS A 55 6.31 21.56 8.43
CA LYS A 55 7.15 21.26 7.25
C LYS A 55 7.18 19.78 6.95
N ARG A 56 7.24 18.94 8.00
CA ARG A 56 7.19 17.48 7.87
C ARG A 56 5.88 17.04 7.21
N TRP A 57 4.74 17.54 7.65
CA TRP A 57 3.44 17.19 7.08
C TRP A 57 3.33 17.52 5.60
N ILE A 58 3.83 18.70 5.18
CA ILE A 58 3.84 19.09 3.78
C ILE A 58 4.74 18.17 2.97
N LYS A 59 5.98 17.95 3.42
CA LYS A 59 6.95 17.07 2.74
C LYS A 59 6.41 15.63 2.60
N GLU A 60 5.78 15.12 3.64
CA GLU A 60 5.18 13.79 3.67
C GLU A 60 4.03 13.66 2.67
N ALA A 61 3.12 14.64 2.62
CA ALA A 61 2.03 14.66 1.64
C ALA A 61 2.56 14.72 0.19
N ILE A 62 3.61 15.50 -0.06
CA ILE A 62 4.27 15.57 -1.37
C ILE A 62 4.86 14.20 -1.73
N GLU A 63 5.58 13.56 -0.81
CA GLU A 63 6.25 12.29 -1.06
C GLU A 63 5.26 11.15 -1.31
N ILE A 64 4.18 11.08 -0.52
CA ILE A 64 3.09 10.12 -0.71
C ILE A 64 2.49 10.29 -2.11
N ARG A 65 2.16 11.53 -2.48
CA ARG A 65 1.57 11.83 -3.79
C ARG A 65 2.52 11.51 -4.94
N ARG A 66 3.81 11.82 -4.79
CA ARG A 66 4.87 11.53 -5.77
C ARG A 66 5.07 10.03 -5.97
N SER A 67 5.08 9.28 -4.88
CA SER A 67 5.36 7.84 -4.92
C SER A 67 4.23 7.01 -5.55
N GLY A 68 3.02 7.58 -5.63
CA GLY A 68 1.88 7.00 -6.36
C GLY A 68 1.47 5.61 -5.88
N CYS A 69 1.01 4.77 -6.81
CA CYS A 69 0.45 3.44 -6.55
C CYS A 69 1.47 2.39 -6.03
N GLY A 70 2.75 2.76 -5.92
CA GLY A 70 3.81 1.85 -5.44
C GLY A 70 3.93 1.78 -3.92
N THR A 71 3.21 2.63 -3.17
CA THR A 71 3.31 2.66 -1.71
C THR A 71 2.13 1.96 -1.04
N MET A 72 2.36 1.52 0.20
CA MET A 72 1.31 0.97 1.06
C MET A 72 0.40 2.06 1.64
N ASN A 73 0.69 3.35 1.40
CA ASN A 73 -0.12 4.43 1.93
C ASN A 73 -1.48 4.46 1.23
N ARG A 74 -2.55 4.69 2.01
CA ARG A 74 -3.93 4.69 1.51
C ARG A 74 -4.57 6.09 1.51
N ASP A 75 -3.89 7.04 2.12
CA ASP A 75 -4.31 8.44 2.20
C ASP A 75 -3.29 9.34 1.48
N ASP A 76 -3.53 10.64 1.52
CA ASP A 76 -2.65 11.66 0.93
C ASP A 76 -1.77 12.36 1.98
N GLY A 77 -1.62 11.77 3.17
CA GLY A 77 -0.96 12.36 4.32
C GLY A 77 -1.86 13.33 5.12
N VAL A 78 -1.26 13.98 6.12
CA VAL A 78 -1.98 14.89 7.04
C VAL A 78 -2.30 16.24 6.40
N TYR A 79 -1.47 16.69 5.44
CA TYR A 79 -1.64 17.97 4.78
C TYR A 79 -2.31 17.79 3.42
N THR A 80 -3.45 18.45 3.22
CA THR A 80 -4.17 18.40 1.94
C THR A 80 -3.48 19.28 0.91
N LEU A 81 -2.89 18.67 -0.11
CA LEU A 81 -2.37 19.37 -1.28
C LEU A 81 -3.46 19.54 -2.33
N GLU A 82 -3.67 20.78 -2.78
CA GLU A 82 -4.52 21.09 -3.93
C GLU A 82 -4.06 20.35 -5.19
N CYS A 83 -4.98 19.98 -6.08
CA CYS A 83 -4.67 19.24 -7.31
C CYS A 83 -3.82 20.05 -8.31
N SER A 84 -3.76 21.37 -8.18
CA SER A 84 -2.89 22.22 -9.02
C SER A 84 -1.40 21.91 -8.86
N TRP A 85 -1.01 21.29 -7.74
CA TRP A 85 0.37 20.86 -7.50
C TRP A 85 0.76 19.60 -8.27
N ASP A 86 -0.19 18.83 -8.79
CA ASP A 86 0.08 17.53 -9.43
C ASP A 86 1.00 17.68 -10.65
N ARG A 87 0.89 18.79 -11.38
CA ARG A 87 1.80 19.11 -12.50
C ARG A 87 3.24 19.29 -12.03
N VAL A 88 3.43 20.01 -10.92
CA VAL A 88 4.76 20.30 -10.38
C VAL A 88 5.39 19.06 -9.77
N ILE A 89 4.57 18.21 -9.12
CA ILE A 89 5.03 16.98 -8.47
C ILE A 89 5.36 15.88 -9.50
N GLY A 90 4.61 15.80 -10.62
CA GLY A 90 4.78 14.78 -11.64
C GLY A 90 5.85 15.05 -12.72
N GLU A 91 6.42 16.25 -12.79
CA GLU A 91 7.37 16.65 -13.85
C GLU A 91 8.79 16.04 -13.68
N GLU A 92 9.12 15.42 -12.55
CA GLU A 92 10.50 14.98 -12.24
C GLU A 92 10.89 13.58 -12.79
N ASP A 93 9.95 12.77 -13.30
CA ASP A 93 10.19 11.36 -13.72
C ASP A 93 10.30 11.12 -15.25
N ALA A 94 10.28 12.17 -16.08
CA ALA A 94 10.47 12.04 -17.53
C ALA A 94 11.95 11.89 -17.97
N GLY A 95 12.87 11.59 -17.05
CA GLY A 95 14.30 11.48 -17.32
C GLY A 95 14.91 10.16 -16.87
N SER A 96 15.32 9.33 -17.85
CA SER A 96 16.37 8.29 -17.74
C SER A 96 16.07 7.02 -16.92
N GLY A 97 15.29 6.11 -17.50
CA GLY A 97 15.21 4.70 -17.11
C GLY A 97 15.50 3.75 -18.28
N GLY A 98 16.65 3.94 -18.96
CA GLY A 98 17.10 3.04 -20.02
C GLY A 98 17.32 1.63 -19.47
N ARG A 99 16.49 0.67 -19.90
CA ARG A 99 16.65 -0.75 -19.57
C ARG A 99 17.87 -1.30 -20.32
N HIS A 100 19.04 -1.30 -19.67
CA HIS A 100 20.16 -2.12 -20.11
C HIS A 100 19.90 -3.58 -19.74
N ARG A 101 19.78 -4.44 -20.76
CA ARG A 101 19.76 -5.90 -20.64
C ARG A 101 21.19 -6.41 -20.82
N PRO A 102 21.79 -7.17 -19.89
CA PRO A 102 23.08 -7.80 -20.13
C PRO A 102 22.90 -9.11 -20.95
N PRO A 103 24.00 -9.60 -21.57
CA PRO A 103 23.99 -10.71 -22.53
C PRO A 103 23.51 -12.05 -21.94
#